data_AF-A0A7C3Y9R2-F1
#
_entry.id   AF-A0A7C3Y9R2-F1
#
_cell.length_a   1.000
_cell.length_b   1.000
_cell.length_c   1.000
_cell.angle_alpha   90.00
_cell.angle_beta   90.00
_cell.angle_gamma   90.00
#
_symmetry.space_group_name_H-M   'P 1'
#
loop_
_entity.id
_entity.type
_entity.pdbx_description
1 polymer ?
#
loop_
_entity_poly.entity_id
_entity_poly.type
_entity_poly.pdbx_seq_one_letter_code
_entity_poly.pdbx_strand_id
1 'polypeptide(L)'
;MSGVKPVSLGIGCVKRVVLVKVEPGNDLLTCLVEAASKLRMRAGLIVSGVGSLKKARLRNLERFPDEYPVRDEHRAFTTVEGP
;
A
#
# COMPACT_ATOMS: atom_id res chain seq x y z
N MET A 1 26.76 -16.76 -13.93
CA MET A 1 25.53 -17.23 -14.63
C MET A 1 24.40 -16.30 -14.24
N SER A 2 23.92 -15.50 -15.20
CA SER A 2 22.80 -14.56 -15.02
C SER A 2 21.50 -15.34 -14.91
N GLY A 3 21.04 -15.60 -13.69
CA GLY A 3 19.76 -16.26 -13.42
C GLY A 3 18.65 -15.22 -13.32
N VAL A 4 17.94 -14.96 -14.42
CA VAL A 4 16.74 -14.13 -14.40
C VAL A 4 15.68 -14.85 -13.57
N LYS A 5 15.21 -14.23 -12.48
CA LYS A 5 14.11 -14.78 -11.68
C LYS A 5 12.81 -14.78 -12.51
N PRO A 6 11.98 -15.82 -12.41
CA PRO A 6 10.72 -15.88 -13.15
C PRO A 6 9.80 -14.71 -12.79
N VAL A 7 9.22 -14.08 -13.81
CA VAL A 7 8.28 -12.97 -13.67
C VAL A 7 6.91 -13.51 -13.29
N SER A 8 6.32 -12.99 -12.23
CA SER A 8 4.91 -13.25 -11.90
C SER A 8 4.02 -12.24 -12.62
N LEU A 9 3.01 -12.73 -13.35
CA LEU A 9 2.08 -11.91 -14.12
C LEU A 9 0.68 -11.98 -13.51
N GLY A 10 0.02 -10.84 -13.38
CA GLY A 10 -1.39 -10.72 -13.02
C GLY A 10 -2.12 -9.92 -14.09
N ILE A 11 -3.23 -10.45 -14.60
CA ILE A 11 -4.07 -9.77 -15.60
C ILE A 11 -5.46 -9.57 -15.00
N GLY A 12 -6.03 -8.38 -15.17
CA GLY A 12 -7.36 -8.05 -14.70
C GLY A 12 -8.02 -6.95 -15.52
N CYS A 13 -9.35 -6.88 -15.46
CA CYS A 13 -10.16 -5.83 -16.10
C CYS A 13 -10.71 -4.89 -15.03
N VAL A 14 -10.64 -3.58 -15.26
CA VAL A 14 -11.24 -2.57 -14.38
C VAL A 14 -12.76 -2.57 -14.57
N LYS A 15 -13.49 -3.17 -13.62
CA LYS A 15 -14.96 -3.27 -13.67
C LYS A 15 -15.69 -2.08 -13.03
N ARG A 16 -15.06 -1.40 -12.08
CA ARG A 16 -15.65 -0.33 -11.28
C ARG A 16 -14.59 0.68 -10.88
N VAL A 17 -14.91 1.96 -11.01
CA VAL A 17 -14.12 3.08 -10.49
C VAL A 17 -14.83 3.63 -9.26
N VAL A 18 -14.08 3.91 -8.19
CA VAL A 18 -14.60 4.45 -6.94
C VAL A 18 -13.77 5.65 -6.54
N LEU A 19 -14.44 6.73 -6.14
CA LEU A 19 -13.81 7.88 -5.51
C LEU A 19 -13.97 7.78 -3.99
N VAL A 20 -12.87 7.89 -3.25
CA VAL A 20 -12.87 7.91 -1.79
C VAL A 20 -12.33 9.26 -1.33
N LYS A 21 -13.13 10.01 -0.58
CA LYS A 21 -12.69 11.24 0.11
C LYS A 21 -12.40 10.90 1.56
N VAL A 22 -11.22 11.27 2.04
CA VAL A 22 -10.82 11.11 3.45
C VAL A 22 -10.91 12.47 4.13
N GLU A 23 -11.62 12.55 5.24
CA GLU A 23 -11.74 13.80 6.01
C GLU A 23 -10.44 14.09 6.78
N PRO A 24 -10.08 15.38 6.98
CA PRO A 24 -8.88 15.76 7.73
C PRO A 24 -8.83 15.14 9.12
N GLY A 25 -7.62 14.76 9.56
CA GLY A 25 -7.37 14.17 10.88
C GLY A 25 -7.57 12.66 10.96
N ASN A 26 -8.09 12.02 9.91
CA ASN A 26 -8.20 10.57 9.86
C ASN A 26 -6.92 9.90 9.33
N ASP A 27 -6.70 8.65 9.74
CA ASP A 27 -5.66 7.80 9.19
C ASP A 27 -6.05 7.28 7.80
N LEU A 28 -5.21 7.58 6.80
CA LEU A 28 -5.48 7.25 5.40
C LEU A 28 -5.64 5.74 5.18
N LEU A 29 -4.76 4.92 5.76
CA LEU A 29 -4.80 3.46 5.56
C LEU A 29 -6.09 2.87 6.15
N THR A 30 -6.45 3.28 7.37
CA THR A 30 -7.68 2.85 8.05
C THR A 30 -8.92 3.20 7.22
N CYS A 31 -9.02 4.43 6.71
CA CYS A 31 -10.14 4.83 5.86
C CYS A 31 -10.21 4.03 4.55
N LEU A 32 -9.07 3.74 3.91
CA LEU A 32 -9.04 2.93 2.68
C LEU A 32 -9.46 1.47 2.94
N VAL A 33 -9.03 0.88 4.06
CA VAL A 33 -9.45 -0.46 4.49
C VAL A 33 -10.96 -0.49 4.76
N GLU A 34 -11.49 0.51 5.45
CA GLU A 34 -12.93 0.62 5.71
C GLU A 34 -13.74 0.77 4.42
N ALA A 35 -13.29 1.62 3.48
CA ALA A 35 -13.91 1.79 2.18
C ALA A 35 -13.93 0.47 1.40
N ALA A 36 -12.80 -0.24 1.33
CA ALA A 36 -12.70 -1.53 0.67
C ALA A 36 -13.65 -2.58 1.29
N SER A 37 -13.74 -2.60 2.62
CA SER A 37 -14.67 -3.46 3.36
C SER A 37 -16.13 -3.16 3.04
N LYS A 38 -16.55 -1.90 3.12
CA LYS A 38 -17.93 -1.46 2.79
C LYS A 38 -18.32 -1.79 1.34
N LEU A 39 -17.37 -1.67 0.42
CA LEU A 39 -17.56 -1.97 -1.00
C LEU A 39 -17.43 -3.45 -1.35
N ARG A 40 -17.15 -4.30 -0.34
CA ARG A 40 -16.89 -5.74 -0.46
C ARG A 40 -15.83 -6.05 -1.54
N MET A 41 -14.79 -5.23 -1.59
CA MET A 41 -13.70 -5.38 -2.56
C MET A 41 -12.81 -6.55 -2.17
N ARG A 42 -12.63 -7.50 -3.09
CA ARG A 42 -11.66 -8.60 -2.95
C ARG A 42 -10.29 -8.26 -3.52
N ALA A 43 -10.26 -7.39 -4.53
CA ALA A 43 -9.05 -6.89 -5.18
C ALA A 43 -9.33 -5.53 -5.81
N GLY A 44 -8.31 -4.69 -5.91
CA GLY A 44 -8.40 -3.35 -6.49
C GLY A 44 -7.02 -2.73 -6.70
N LEU A 45 -6.98 -1.67 -7.50
CA LEU A 45 -5.79 -0.87 -7.74
C LEU A 45 -6.10 0.58 -7.38
N ILE A 46 -5.19 1.24 -6.67
CA ILE A 46 -5.23 2.70 -6.52
C ILE A 46 -4.71 3.30 -7.83
N VAL A 47 -5.62 3.85 -8.63
CA VAL A 47 -5.28 4.42 -9.95
C VAL A 47 -4.63 5.80 -9.80
N SER A 48 -5.09 6.59 -8.83
CA SER A 48 -4.56 7.91 -8.50
C SER A 48 -5.01 8.29 -7.10
N GLY A 49 -4.29 9.22 -6.47
CA GLY A 49 -4.63 9.84 -5.21
C GLY A 49 -3.84 11.13 -5.02
N VAL A 50 -4.49 12.14 -4.44
CA VAL A 50 -3.86 13.42 -4.09
C VAL A 50 -4.39 13.87 -2.73
N GLY A 51 -3.50 14.42 -1.91
CA GLY A 51 -3.83 14.94 -0.59
C GLY A 51 -2.59 15.32 0.20
N SER A 52 -2.80 16.06 1.29
CA SER A 52 -1.78 16.37 2.28
C SER A 52 -1.94 15.47 3.51
N LEU A 53 -0.82 15.04 4.07
CA LEU A 53 -0.78 14.28 5.31
C LEU A 53 -0.02 15.10 6.35
N LYS A 54 -0.56 15.20 7.56
CA LYS A 54 0.15 15.79 8.71
C LYS A 54 1.30 14.91 9.19
N LYS A 55 1.25 13.61 8.91
CA LYS A 55 2.24 12.61 9.30
C LYS A 55 2.12 11.41 8.38
N ALA A 56 3.26 10.84 7.99
CA ALA A 56 3.34 9.58 7.27
C ALA A 56 4.34 8.65 7.95
N ARG A 57 3.95 7.40 8.17
CA ARG A 57 4.86 6.33 8.59
C ARG A 57 5.17 5.45 7.39
N LEU A 58 6.34 5.66 6.82
CA LEU A 58 6.83 4.89 5.68
C LEU A 58 7.53 3.64 6.18
N ARG A 59 7.37 2.55 5.42
CA ARG A 59 7.98 1.26 5.71
C ARG A 59 8.67 0.75 4.47
N ASN A 60 9.99 0.61 4.52
CA ASN A 60 10.78 0.06 3.43
C ASN A 60 11.48 -1.23 3.87
N LEU A 61 11.80 -2.10 2.91
CA LEU A 61 12.68 -3.23 3.16
C LEU A 61 14.12 -2.70 3.30
N GLU A 62 14.73 -2.91 4.46
CA GLU A 62 16.13 -2.51 4.71
C GLU A 62 17.09 -3.63 4.31
N ARG A 63 16.71 -4.87 4.59
CA ARG A 63 17.49 -6.06 4.26
C ARG A 63 16.59 -7.09 3.61
N PHE A 64 17.09 -7.75 2.58
CA PHE A 64 16.39 -8.90 2.01
C PHE A 64 16.40 -10.04 3.02
N PRO A 65 15.24 -10.64 3.35
CA PRO A 65 15.20 -11.78 4.25
C PRO A 65 15.78 -13.01 3.56
N ASP A 66 16.41 -13.89 4.34
CA ASP A 66 16.87 -15.19 3.86
C ASP A 66 15.68 -16.13 3.54
N GLU A 67 14.57 -15.97 4.27
CA GLU A 67 13.35 -16.78 4.13
C GLU A 67 12.07 -15.93 4.12
N TYR A 68 11.05 -16.41 3.41
CA TYR A 68 9.71 -15.82 3.44
C TYR A 68 8.94 -16.30 4.69
N PRO A 69 8.11 -15.46 5.36
CA PRO A 69 7.71 -14.10 5.00
C PRO A 69 8.62 -12.98 5.51
N VAL A 70 8.57 -11.83 4.83
CA VAL A 70 9.22 -10.59 5.28
C VAL A 70 8.62 -10.11 6.61
N ARG A 71 9.42 -10.21 7.68
CA ARG A 71 9.11 -9.71 9.03
C ARG A 71 9.55 -8.26 9.25
N ASP A 72 9.08 -7.63 10.32
CA ASP A 72 9.41 -6.24 10.65
C ASP A 72 10.90 -6.03 10.99
N GLU A 73 11.61 -7.05 11.46
CA GLU A 73 13.07 -7.02 11.63
C GLU A 73 13.86 -6.79 10.33
N HIS A 74 13.23 -7.03 9.17
CA HIS A 74 13.82 -6.75 7.85
C HIS A 74 13.54 -5.33 7.36
N ARG A 75 12.80 -4.51 8.13
CA ARG A 75 12.20 -3.27 7.66
C ARG A 75 12.72 -2.05 8.41
N ALA A 76 13.00 -1.01 7.65
CA ALA A 76 13.20 0.33 8.17
C ALA A 76 11.85 1.05 8.24
N PHE A 77 11.58 1.70 9.38
CA PHE A 77 10.41 2.55 9.57
C PHE A 77 10.87 3.99 9.74
N THR A 78 10.36 4.87 8.88
CA THR A 78 10.65 6.30 8.94
C THR A 78 9.35 7.06 9.12
N THR A 79 9.34 7.98 10.08
CA THR A 79 8.23 8.91 10.25
C THR A 79 8.61 10.23 9.58
N VAL A 80 7.72 10.73 8.72
CA VAL A 80 7.82 12.05 8.11
C VAL A 80 6.66 12.87 8.64
N GLU A 81 6.97 13.97 9.30
CA GLU A 81 5.97 14.95 9.70
C GLU A 81 5.67 15.88 8.51
N GLY A 82 4.40 16.20 8.33
CA GLY A 82 3.93 17.16 7.34
C GLY A 82 4.05 18.60 7.86
N PRO A 83 3.78 19.59 6.98
CA PRO A 83 3.65 20.98 7.40
C PRO A 83 2.46 21.19 8.37
#